data_AF-A0A2R5GEG2-F1
#
_entry.id   AF-A0A2R5GEG2-F1
#
_cell.length_a   1.000
_cell.length_b   1.000
_cell.length_c   1.000
_cell.angle_alpha   90.00
_cell.angle_beta   90.00
_cell.angle_gamma   90.00
#
_symmetry.space_group_name_H-M   'P 1'
#
loop_
_entity.id
_entity.type
_entity.pdbx_description
1 polymer ?
#
loop_
_entity_poly.entity_id
_entity_poly.type
_entity_poly.pdbx_seq_one_letter_code
_entity_poly.pdbx_strand_id
1 'polypeptide(L)'
;MTEAEKIAGADSEDVAKDESMPPTSESTVGVSEDVEDVEDELSVSSESSEDRDVENWPAQERLARAESCKASGNEFFKKKENEEAVKLYAKGLKVLEKLWKLDAEVLDEDVRVQLTTLTVSLRLNSAVAQSREEKWKEARSLASKAMDAIRSAHAAPVAEAEAKKHLVKALFRRGVAYARMGDLDEAKADLVSLLKMDRTNKEAVREYNAVKQKLEKARADQQQQFAAAFQKASQSGGVYGDKEAERKRAALRKIEEERKRRDAWKKATEADGSQVPFEEWCKAEDKRIEEDRKAKEAAEKAQREKEAEERRQRAREAREKREAEGDSDVELDEEDRKILEETRKKGYCYFRTQRSAEDERLLQQNQGPARLNSSTGESASPSPSTASADAVKRSTSSTSAWNANGTTWEERDVSKAAQQGLEEALGTVRVETVVDGRKAVAFVDKVSKVDGDAQIILARGKPAGVYDMSASLSWKATCEVGPDGAEVTEARGTLKMPDIANGVDARNYDVSCTTKRVFEEPNKASLDPLLRLLRREVCKVTATFVENLPDRV
;
A
#
# COMPACT_ATOMS: atom_id res chain seq x y z
N MET A 1 -19.21 23.43 59.89
CA MET A 1 -20.43 23.42 59.07
C MET A 1 -20.29 22.21 58.15
N THR A 2 -20.51 20.97 58.61
CA THR A 2 -21.76 20.33 59.13
C THR A 2 -22.76 20.04 58.01
N GLU A 3 -23.40 18.86 57.85
CA GLU A 3 -23.35 17.54 58.53
C GLU A 3 -24.11 16.49 57.64
N ALA A 4 -24.05 15.15 57.75
CA ALA A 4 -22.90 14.23 57.87
C ALA A 4 -23.26 12.72 57.60
N GLU A 5 -24.54 12.34 57.62
CA GLU A 5 -24.99 10.93 57.79
C GLU A 5 -25.18 10.15 56.46
N LYS A 6 -24.86 8.86 56.27
CA LYS A 6 -24.33 7.72 57.09
C LYS A 6 -25.32 6.76 57.78
N ILE A 7 -25.69 5.68 57.07
CA ILE A 7 -26.28 4.39 57.53
C ILE A 7 -25.77 3.31 56.52
N ALA A 8 -25.13 2.15 56.79
CA ALA A 8 -24.78 1.30 57.96
C ALA A 8 -25.88 0.34 58.47
N GLY A 9 -25.72 -1.00 58.55
CA GLY A 9 -24.59 -1.92 58.25
C GLY A 9 -25.06 -3.21 57.52
N ALA A 10 -24.22 -4.25 57.34
CA ALA A 10 -23.91 -5.34 58.30
C ALA A 10 -25.09 -6.33 58.54
N ASP A 11 -24.98 -7.65 58.78
CA ASP A 11 -23.95 -8.73 58.66
C ASP A 11 -24.65 -10.07 59.08
N SER A 12 -24.21 -11.32 58.89
CA SER A 12 -23.12 -12.00 58.13
C SER A 12 -23.37 -13.55 58.15
N GLU A 13 -22.63 -14.36 57.36
CA GLU A 13 -22.42 -15.84 57.54
C GLU A 13 -23.67 -16.80 57.44
N ASP A 14 -23.58 -18.14 57.39
CA ASP A 14 -22.68 -19.12 56.71
C ASP A 14 -23.30 -20.56 56.83
N VAL A 15 -22.60 -21.60 56.36
CA VAL A 15 -22.77 -23.05 56.63
C VAL A 15 -23.76 -23.84 55.75
N ALA A 16 -23.31 -25.04 55.31
CA ALA A 16 -24.03 -26.01 54.49
C ALA A 16 -24.09 -27.41 55.16
N LYS A 17 -25.01 -28.29 54.71
CA LYS A 17 -25.08 -29.77 54.88
C LYS A 17 -26.49 -30.28 54.44
N ASP A 18 -26.76 -31.54 54.06
CA ASP A 18 -25.96 -32.70 53.61
C ASP A 18 -26.92 -33.75 52.97
N GLU A 19 -26.39 -34.92 52.57
CA GLU A 19 -27.06 -36.22 52.35
C GLU A 19 -27.99 -36.40 51.11
N SER A 20 -28.01 -37.56 50.43
CA SER A 20 -27.14 -38.75 50.52
C SER A 20 -27.14 -39.63 49.24
N MET A 21 -26.07 -40.43 49.08
CA MET A 21 -25.91 -41.62 48.22
C MET A 21 -26.60 -42.86 48.88
N PRO A 22 -26.47 -44.18 48.50
CA PRO A 22 -25.47 -44.91 47.67
C PRO A 22 -26.11 -46.09 46.84
N PRO A 23 -25.50 -47.28 46.51
CA PRO A 23 -24.09 -47.74 46.62
C PRO A 23 -23.46 -48.56 45.44
N THR A 24 -22.14 -48.36 45.27
CA THR A 24 -21.02 -49.33 45.00
C THR A 24 -21.15 -50.58 44.12
N SER A 25 -20.09 -50.84 43.31
CA SER A 25 -19.20 -52.02 43.48
C SER A 25 -17.83 -51.82 42.79
N GLU A 26 -16.76 -52.44 43.32
CA GLU A 26 -15.38 -52.37 42.81
C GLU A 26 -14.89 -53.73 42.25
N SER A 27 -13.85 -53.73 41.40
CA SER A 27 -12.79 -54.77 41.39
C SER A 27 -11.55 -54.29 40.61
N THR A 28 -10.41 -54.99 40.74
CA THR A 28 -9.07 -54.51 40.35
C THR A 28 -8.15 -55.59 39.75
N VAL A 29 -7.10 -55.16 39.01
CA VAL A 29 -5.95 -55.95 38.48
C VAL A 29 -6.31 -56.97 37.37
N GLY A 30 -5.51 -57.24 36.31
CA GLY A 30 -4.26 -56.64 35.80
C GLY A 30 -3.40 -57.68 35.00
N VAL A 31 -2.29 -57.23 34.38
CA VAL A 31 -1.25 -58.03 33.64
C VAL A 31 -1.52 -58.27 32.13
N SER A 32 -0.43 -58.53 31.39
CA SER A 32 -0.14 -58.54 29.93
C SER A 32 -0.64 -59.80 29.16
N GLU A 33 -0.43 -60.03 27.85
CA GLU A 33 0.54 -59.49 26.85
C GLU A 33 0.08 -59.75 25.38
N ASP A 34 0.57 -58.94 24.42
CA ASP A 34 0.83 -59.21 22.98
C ASP A 34 -0.27 -59.47 21.88
N VAL A 35 0.07 -59.04 20.64
CA VAL A 35 -0.48 -59.26 19.26
C VAL A 35 -1.99 -58.94 18.99
N GLU A 36 -2.43 -58.14 18.00
CA GLU A 36 -2.02 -57.90 16.59
C GLU A 36 -2.37 -56.46 16.08
N ASP A 37 -1.87 -56.08 14.90
CA ASP A 37 -2.18 -54.81 14.20
C ASP A 37 -3.59 -54.79 13.56
N VAL A 38 -4.43 -53.82 13.93
CA VAL A 38 -5.58 -53.36 13.11
C VAL A 38 -5.78 -51.85 13.29
N GLU A 39 -5.66 -51.08 12.19
CA GLU A 39 -6.19 -49.72 12.10
C GLU A 39 -7.71 -49.78 11.90
N ASP A 40 -8.49 -49.82 12.99
CA ASP A 40 -9.95 -49.99 12.90
C ASP A 40 -10.65 -48.70 12.45
N GLU A 41 -11.35 -48.75 11.31
CA GLU A 41 -12.06 -47.60 10.74
C GLU A 41 -13.30 -47.23 11.59
N LEU A 42 -13.34 -46.01 12.12
CA LEU A 42 -14.54 -45.49 12.79
C LEU A 42 -15.71 -45.36 11.81
N SER A 43 -16.58 -46.39 11.84
CA SER A 43 -17.65 -46.63 10.87
C SER A 43 -18.56 -45.43 10.56
N VAL A 44 -18.73 -45.17 9.26
CA VAL A 44 -19.71 -44.22 8.73
C VAL A 44 -21.13 -44.75 8.92
N SER A 45 -22.05 -43.92 9.43
CA SER A 45 -23.49 -43.98 9.09
C SER A 45 -24.29 -42.75 9.56
N SER A 46 -24.24 -41.65 8.80
CA SER A 46 -25.46 -40.90 8.40
C SER A 46 -25.18 -39.82 7.33
N GLU A 47 -24.31 -40.09 6.36
CA GLU A 47 -24.26 -39.25 5.15
C GLU A 47 -25.42 -39.66 4.23
N SER A 48 -26.44 -38.81 4.12
CA SER A 48 -27.56 -39.04 3.22
C SER A 48 -27.07 -39.09 1.77
N SER A 49 -27.48 -40.12 1.02
CA SER A 49 -26.94 -40.52 -0.29
C SER A 49 -27.24 -39.59 -1.48
N GLU A 50 -27.39 -38.28 -1.23
CA GLU A 50 -27.71 -37.24 -2.20
C GLU A 50 -26.50 -36.46 -2.72
N ASP A 51 -25.30 -36.60 -2.13
CA ASP A 51 -24.11 -35.83 -2.53
C ASP A 51 -23.36 -36.44 -3.74
N ARG A 52 -23.93 -37.45 -4.41
CA ARG A 52 -23.51 -37.86 -5.76
C ARG A 52 -24.11 -36.89 -6.79
N ASP A 53 -23.28 -36.46 -7.75
CA ASP A 53 -23.67 -35.73 -8.95
C ASP A 53 -24.20 -34.28 -8.80
N VAL A 54 -23.74 -33.56 -7.76
CA VAL A 54 -23.73 -32.07 -7.70
C VAL A 54 -23.13 -31.43 -8.98
N GLU A 55 -22.34 -32.22 -9.72
CA GLU A 55 -21.82 -31.95 -11.05
C GLU A 55 -22.92 -31.57 -12.06
N ASN A 56 -24.02 -32.34 -12.14
CA ASN A 56 -24.91 -32.38 -13.31
C ASN A 56 -26.37 -31.90 -13.07
N TRP A 57 -26.72 -31.39 -11.88
CA TRP A 57 -28.08 -30.90 -11.62
C TRP A 57 -28.52 -29.75 -12.56
N PRO A 58 -29.78 -29.75 -13.05
CA PRO A 58 -30.34 -28.67 -13.85
C PRO A 58 -30.50 -27.38 -13.04
N ALA A 59 -30.58 -26.24 -13.73
CA ALA A 59 -30.55 -24.91 -13.09
C ALA A 59 -31.67 -24.69 -12.05
N GLN A 60 -32.89 -25.15 -12.34
CA GLN A 60 -34.02 -25.04 -11.41
C GLN A 60 -33.84 -25.88 -10.14
N GLU A 61 -33.28 -27.08 -10.23
CA GLU A 61 -33.01 -27.93 -9.06
C GLU A 61 -31.92 -27.33 -8.16
N ARG A 62 -30.87 -26.76 -8.76
CA ARG A 62 -29.83 -26.00 -8.02
C ARG A 62 -30.42 -24.81 -7.26
N LEU A 63 -31.35 -24.07 -7.88
CA LEU A 63 -32.06 -22.97 -7.23
C LEU A 63 -32.91 -23.48 -6.06
N ALA A 64 -33.75 -24.51 -6.27
CA ALA A 64 -34.59 -25.10 -5.24
C ALA A 64 -33.78 -25.65 -4.04
N ARG A 65 -32.65 -26.34 -4.29
CA ARG A 65 -31.77 -26.84 -3.22
C ARG A 65 -31.08 -25.71 -2.46
N ALA A 66 -30.69 -24.63 -3.13
CA ALA A 66 -30.16 -23.44 -2.47
C ALA A 66 -31.24 -22.64 -1.70
N GLU A 67 -32.50 -22.67 -2.13
CA GLU A 67 -33.65 -22.16 -1.35
C GLU A 67 -33.90 -23.00 -0.09
N SER A 68 -33.78 -24.33 -0.17
CA SER A 68 -33.81 -25.22 0.99
C SER A 68 -32.68 -24.90 1.98
N CYS A 69 -31.43 -24.75 1.52
CA CYS A 69 -30.31 -24.32 2.37
C CYS A 69 -30.55 -22.94 3.02
N LYS A 70 -31.17 -21.99 2.30
CA LYS A 70 -31.61 -20.69 2.83
C LYS A 70 -32.69 -20.85 3.90
N ALA A 71 -33.66 -21.73 3.71
CA ALA A 71 -34.73 -22.00 4.68
C ALA A 71 -34.17 -22.59 5.98
N SER A 72 -33.35 -23.65 5.90
CA SER A 72 -32.70 -24.26 7.07
C SER A 72 -31.77 -23.28 7.77
N GLY A 73 -30.93 -22.54 7.03
CA GLY A 73 -30.05 -21.50 7.59
C GLY A 73 -30.83 -20.40 8.34
N ASN A 74 -32.01 -20.02 7.84
CA ASN A 74 -32.91 -19.07 8.53
C ASN A 74 -33.50 -19.66 9.82
N GLU A 75 -33.60 -20.99 9.97
CA GLU A 75 -34.06 -21.64 11.20
C GLU A 75 -32.97 -21.63 12.28
N PHE A 76 -31.75 -22.09 11.95
CA PHE A 76 -30.60 -22.01 12.86
C PHE A 76 -30.30 -20.56 13.29
N PHE A 77 -30.43 -19.60 12.37
CA PHE A 77 -30.31 -18.16 12.68
C PHE A 77 -31.40 -17.62 13.64
N LYS A 78 -32.58 -18.27 13.72
CA LYS A 78 -33.60 -17.98 14.75
C LYS A 78 -33.25 -18.62 16.10
N LYS A 79 -32.70 -19.84 16.08
CA LYS A 79 -32.19 -20.55 17.29
C LYS A 79 -30.96 -19.86 17.91
N LYS A 80 -30.37 -18.88 17.21
CA LYS A 80 -29.11 -18.16 17.50
C LYS A 80 -27.84 -18.97 17.20
N GLU A 81 -27.96 -20.13 16.58
CA GLU A 81 -26.85 -20.96 16.10
C GLU A 81 -26.28 -20.34 14.80
N ASN A 82 -25.61 -19.19 14.94
CA ASN A 82 -25.19 -18.38 13.80
C ASN A 82 -24.10 -19.08 12.96
N GLU A 83 -23.24 -19.92 13.56
CA GLU A 83 -22.21 -20.66 12.83
C GLU A 83 -22.80 -21.74 11.91
N GLU A 84 -23.77 -22.53 12.39
CA GLU A 84 -24.49 -23.50 11.54
C GLU A 84 -25.31 -22.80 10.46
N ALA A 85 -25.91 -21.66 10.78
CA ALA A 85 -26.54 -20.81 9.77
C ALA A 85 -25.54 -20.36 8.69
N VAL A 86 -24.34 -19.91 9.06
CA VAL A 86 -23.26 -19.56 8.10
C VAL A 86 -22.85 -20.76 7.25
N LYS A 87 -22.66 -21.95 7.85
CA LYS A 87 -22.33 -23.20 7.13
C LYS A 87 -23.41 -23.54 6.11
N LEU A 88 -24.69 -23.46 6.47
CA LEU A 88 -25.82 -23.72 5.57
C LEU A 88 -25.95 -22.67 4.45
N TYR A 89 -25.77 -21.38 4.76
CA TYR A 89 -25.73 -20.34 3.71
C TYR A 89 -24.54 -20.53 2.76
N ALA A 90 -23.39 -21.00 3.26
CA ALA A 90 -22.22 -21.33 2.44
C ALA A 90 -22.46 -22.56 1.55
N LYS A 91 -23.11 -23.62 2.05
CA LYS A 91 -23.57 -24.76 1.23
C LYS A 91 -24.49 -24.27 0.09
N GLY A 92 -25.48 -23.43 0.39
CA GLY A 92 -26.36 -22.83 -0.61
C GLY A 92 -25.60 -22.01 -1.68
N LEU A 93 -24.62 -21.21 -1.28
CA LEU A 93 -23.78 -20.45 -2.22
C LEU A 93 -22.89 -21.36 -3.10
N LYS A 94 -22.39 -22.48 -2.57
CA LYS A 94 -21.60 -23.47 -3.34
C LYS A 94 -22.42 -24.13 -4.45
N VAL A 95 -23.70 -24.44 -4.20
CA VAL A 95 -24.63 -25.01 -5.21
C VAL A 95 -24.85 -24.03 -6.37
N LEU A 96 -24.94 -22.73 -6.07
CA LEU A 96 -25.14 -21.66 -7.06
C LEU A 96 -23.87 -21.22 -7.78
N GLU A 97 -22.68 -21.52 -7.23
CA GLU A 97 -21.39 -21.02 -7.77
C GLU A 97 -21.16 -21.44 -9.24
N LYS A 98 -21.60 -22.65 -9.63
CA LYS A 98 -21.52 -23.11 -11.02
C LYS A 98 -22.42 -22.33 -11.96
N LEU A 99 -23.66 -22.03 -11.55
CA LEU A 99 -24.57 -21.19 -12.35
C LEU A 99 -24.05 -19.75 -12.48
N TRP A 100 -23.39 -19.23 -11.43
CA TRP A 100 -22.77 -17.90 -11.44
C TRP A 100 -21.52 -17.81 -12.35
N LYS A 101 -21.00 -18.94 -12.84
CA LYS A 101 -19.84 -19.03 -13.74
C LYS A 101 -20.20 -19.29 -15.21
N LEU A 102 -21.48 -19.51 -15.52
CA LEU A 102 -21.96 -19.64 -16.90
C LEU A 102 -22.21 -18.26 -17.50
N ASP A 103 -21.95 -18.12 -18.80
CA ASP A 103 -22.18 -16.87 -19.52
C ASP A 103 -23.65 -16.47 -19.50
N ALA A 104 -23.92 -15.16 -19.41
CA ALA A 104 -25.28 -14.65 -19.25
C ALA A 104 -26.21 -15.13 -20.39
N GLU A 105 -25.71 -15.17 -21.62
CA GLU A 105 -26.44 -15.61 -22.82
C GLU A 105 -26.90 -17.07 -22.79
N VAL A 106 -26.34 -17.90 -21.90
CA VAL A 106 -26.65 -19.34 -21.76
C VAL A 106 -27.80 -19.60 -20.76
N LEU A 107 -28.11 -18.64 -19.88
CA LEU A 107 -29.16 -18.78 -18.85
C LEU A 107 -30.42 -18.01 -19.23
N ASP A 108 -31.59 -18.62 -19.05
CA ASP A 108 -32.89 -17.95 -19.14
C ASP A 108 -32.96 -16.77 -18.16
N GLU A 109 -33.65 -15.69 -18.55
CA GLU A 109 -33.73 -14.47 -17.75
C GLU A 109 -34.31 -14.70 -16.34
N ASP A 110 -35.37 -15.49 -16.23
CA ASP A 110 -35.98 -15.84 -14.95
C ASP A 110 -34.99 -16.61 -14.05
N VAL A 111 -34.14 -17.46 -14.63
CA VAL A 111 -33.07 -18.17 -13.91
C VAL A 111 -31.99 -17.17 -13.46
N ARG A 112 -31.60 -16.19 -14.29
CA ARG A 112 -30.64 -15.13 -13.90
C ARG A 112 -31.17 -14.26 -12.76
N VAL A 113 -32.45 -13.87 -12.79
CA VAL A 113 -33.11 -13.08 -11.74
C VAL A 113 -33.23 -13.88 -10.44
N GLN A 114 -33.67 -15.14 -10.50
CA GLN A 114 -33.76 -16.03 -9.33
C GLN A 114 -32.37 -16.28 -8.71
N LEU A 115 -31.37 -16.63 -9.53
CA LEU A 115 -29.98 -16.83 -9.13
C LEU A 115 -29.41 -15.59 -8.42
N THR A 116 -29.65 -14.40 -8.96
CA THR A 116 -29.20 -13.14 -8.37
C THR A 116 -29.87 -12.88 -7.02
N THR A 117 -31.20 -12.88 -6.98
CA THR A 117 -31.97 -12.57 -5.76
C THR A 117 -31.66 -13.57 -4.64
N LEU A 118 -31.46 -14.84 -4.97
CA LEU A 118 -31.08 -15.89 -4.01
C LEU A 118 -29.64 -15.74 -3.53
N THR A 119 -28.68 -15.53 -4.45
CA THR A 119 -27.26 -15.29 -4.13
C THR A 119 -27.07 -14.06 -3.23
N VAL A 120 -27.73 -12.96 -3.56
CA VAL A 120 -27.72 -11.72 -2.77
C VAL A 120 -28.36 -11.95 -1.40
N SER A 121 -29.48 -12.67 -1.32
CA SER A 121 -30.13 -13.02 -0.05
C SER A 121 -29.22 -13.87 0.86
N LEU A 122 -28.57 -14.90 0.31
CA LEU A 122 -27.65 -15.78 1.03
C LEU A 122 -26.42 -15.01 1.55
N ARG A 123 -25.76 -14.23 0.70
CA ARG A 123 -24.60 -13.38 1.10
C ARG A 123 -25.00 -12.39 2.20
N LEU A 124 -26.17 -11.75 2.07
CA LEU A 124 -26.68 -10.81 3.05
C LEU A 124 -27.02 -11.47 4.40
N ASN A 125 -27.66 -12.63 4.41
CA ASN A 125 -28.01 -13.32 5.67
C ASN A 125 -26.78 -13.87 6.38
N SER A 126 -25.83 -14.44 5.62
CA SER A 126 -24.52 -14.83 6.14
C SER A 126 -23.76 -13.64 6.75
N ALA A 127 -23.79 -12.46 6.12
CA ALA A 127 -23.18 -11.26 6.69
C ALA A 127 -23.76 -10.85 8.06
N VAL A 128 -25.06 -11.03 8.32
CA VAL A 128 -25.65 -10.72 9.64
C VAL A 128 -25.31 -11.79 10.67
N ALA A 129 -25.27 -13.06 10.27
CA ALA A 129 -24.81 -14.12 11.15
C ALA A 129 -23.35 -13.87 11.60
N GLN A 130 -22.45 -13.54 10.66
CA GLN A 130 -21.08 -13.13 10.98
C GLN A 130 -21.02 -11.84 11.84
N SER A 131 -21.92 -10.87 11.63
CA SER A 131 -22.02 -9.67 12.47
C SER A 131 -22.50 -9.93 13.91
N ARG A 132 -23.18 -11.05 14.19
CA ARG A 132 -23.52 -11.46 15.57
C ARG A 132 -22.34 -12.14 16.27
N GLU A 133 -21.51 -12.84 15.51
CA GLU A 133 -20.30 -13.53 15.96
C GLU A 133 -19.06 -12.61 15.99
N GLU A 134 -19.26 -11.29 15.89
CA GLU A 134 -18.20 -10.25 15.80
C GLU A 134 -17.15 -10.47 14.70
N LYS A 135 -17.46 -11.32 13.70
CA LYS A 135 -16.64 -11.63 12.52
C LYS A 135 -16.81 -10.52 11.47
N TRP A 136 -16.36 -9.32 11.84
CA TRP A 136 -16.61 -8.07 11.11
C TRP A 136 -15.96 -8.03 9.72
N LYS A 137 -14.77 -8.63 9.55
CA LYS A 137 -14.05 -8.67 8.27
C LYS A 137 -14.80 -9.52 7.24
N GLU A 138 -15.37 -10.62 7.71
CA GLU A 138 -16.15 -11.61 6.98
C GLU A 138 -17.51 -11.00 6.60
N ALA A 139 -18.19 -10.35 7.55
CA ALA A 139 -19.43 -9.61 7.32
C ALA A 139 -19.25 -8.50 6.27
N ARG A 140 -18.16 -7.71 6.38
CA ARG A 140 -17.78 -6.67 5.39
C ARG A 140 -17.56 -7.27 3.99
N SER A 141 -16.81 -8.36 3.90
CA SER A 141 -16.51 -9.08 2.65
C SER A 141 -17.79 -9.61 1.98
N LEU A 142 -18.68 -10.24 2.75
CA LEU A 142 -19.96 -10.76 2.28
C LEU A 142 -20.91 -9.64 1.84
N ALA A 143 -20.95 -8.52 2.56
CA ALA A 143 -21.78 -7.36 2.21
C ALA A 143 -21.30 -6.67 0.92
N SER A 144 -19.99 -6.48 0.72
CA SER A 144 -19.45 -6.02 -0.57
C SER A 144 -19.79 -7.01 -1.69
N LYS A 145 -19.53 -8.31 -1.52
CA LYS A 145 -19.89 -9.35 -2.51
C LYS A 145 -21.40 -9.40 -2.80
N ALA A 146 -22.27 -8.94 -1.91
CA ALA A 146 -23.69 -8.76 -2.19
C ALA A 146 -23.95 -7.50 -3.04
N MET A 147 -23.34 -6.35 -2.72
CA MET A 147 -23.42 -5.13 -3.55
C MET A 147 -22.87 -5.35 -4.96
N ASP A 148 -21.79 -6.12 -5.08
CA ASP A 148 -21.14 -6.38 -6.37
C ASP A 148 -21.98 -7.33 -7.23
N ALA A 149 -22.69 -8.29 -6.63
CA ALA A 149 -23.71 -9.09 -7.32
C ALA A 149 -24.92 -8.26 -7.78
N ILE A 150 -25.38 -7.30 -6.97
CA ILE A 150 -26.45 -6.36 -7.37
C ILE A 150 -26.00 -5.48 -8.55
N ARG A 151 -24.72 -5.11 -8.61
CA ARG A 151 -24.16 -4.29 -9.71
C ARG A 151 -23.83 -5.10 -10.96
N SER A 152 -23.30 -6.32 -10.84
CA SER A 152 -23.10 -7.21 -12.01
C SER A 152 -24.44 -7.66 -12.62
N ALA A 153 -25.50 -7.70 -11.82
CA ALA A 153 -26.86 -7.96 -12.27
C ALA A 153 -27.47 -6.84 -13.14
N HIS A 154 -26.72 -5.83 -13.57
CA HIS A 154 -27.14 -4.98 -14.70
C HIS A 154 -27.31 -5.76 -16.03
N ALA A 155 -26.96 -7.05 -16.06
CA ALA A 155 -27.30 -7.99 -17.14
C ALA A 155 -28.66 -8.74 -16.96
N ALA A 156 -29.44 -8.45 -15.91
CA ALA A 156 -30.75 -9.05 -15.67
C ALA A 156 -31.75 -8.02 -15.08
N PRO A 157 -33.05 -8.01 -15.47
CA PRO A 157 -34.05 -7.05 -15.02
C PRO A 157 -34.60 -7.42 -13.63
N VAL A 158 -33.70 -7.51 -12.63
CA VAL A 158 -34.12 -7.54 -11.22
C VAL A 158 -34.89 -6.25 -10.95
N ALA A 159 -36.17 -6.37 -10.57
CA ALA A 159 -37.04 -5.23 -10.39
C ALA A 159 -36.39 -4.15 -9.50
N GLU A 160 -36.35 -2.91 -9.97
CA GLU A 160 -35.56 -1.82 -9.36
C GLU A 160 -35.84 -1.65 -7.86
N ALA A 161 -37.10 -1.83 -7.46
CA ALA A 161 -37.53 -1.79 -6.06
C ALA A 161 -36.91 -2.91 -5.19
N GLU A 162 -36.68 -4.10 -5.73
CA GLU A 162 -36.02 -5.22 -5.04
C GLU A 162 -34.51 -4.96 -4.92
N ALA A 163 -33.86 -4.58 -6.04
CA ALA A 163 -32.46 -4.20 -6.06
C ALA A 163 -32.17 -3.07 -5.05
N LYS A 164 -33.04 -2.05 -4.98
CA LYS A 164 -32.97 -0.96 -3.99
C LYS A 164 -33.10 -1.46 -2.55
N LYS A 165 -34.06 -2.35 -2.24
CA LYS A 165 -34.21 -2.97 -0.90
C LYS A 165 -32.97 -3.76 -0.50
N HIS A 166 -32.37 -4.51 -1.42
CA HIS A 166 -31.17 -5.30 -1.15
C HIS A 166 -29.92 -4.43 -0.97
N LEU A 167 -29.76 -3.38 -1.77
CA LEU A 167 -28.65 -2.44 -1.66
C LEU A 167 -28.69 -1.64 -0.35
N VAL A 168 -29.86 -1.19 0.11
CA VAL A 168 -30.03 -0.56 1.44
C VAL A 168 -29.61 -1.51 2.56
N LYS A 169 -30.00 -2.79 2.50
CA LYS A 169 -29.57 -3.82 3.48
C LYS A 169 -28.06 -4.07 3.44
N ALA A 170 -27.45 -4.04 2.26
CA ALA A 170 -26.02 -4.28 2.07
C ALA A 170 -25.18 -3.11 2.63
N LEU A 171 -25.51 -1.87 2.25
CA LEU A 171 -24.89 -0.65 2.76
C LEU A 171 -24.97 -0.56 4.29
N PHE A 172 -26.11 -0.92 4.90
CA PHE A 172 -26.24 -0.93 6.35
C PHE A 172 -25.27 -1.92 7.01
N ARG A 173 -25.27 -3.17 6.55
CA ARG A 173 -24.45 -4.25 7.11
C ARG A 173 -22.95 -3.96 6.93
N ARG A 174 -22.56 -3.39 5.79
CA ARG A 174 -21.18 -3.00 5.51
C ARG A 174 -20.73 -1.79 6.33
N GLY A 175 -21.57 -0.74 6.41
CA GLY A 175 -21.30 0.45 7.22
C GLY A 175 -21.17 0.15 8.72
N VAL A 176 -22.00 -0.76 9.26
CA VAL A 176 -21.87 -1.24 10.64
C VAL A 176 -20.58 -2.04 10.84
N ALA A 177 -20.21 -2.92 9.92
CA ALA A 177 -18.95 -3.67 10.01
C ALA A 177 -17.73 -2.73 10.00
N TYR A 178 -17.68 -1.76 9.09
CA TYR A 178 -16.67 -0.70 9.08
C TYR A 178 -16.64 0.08 10.42
N ALA A 179 -17.80 0.49 10.96
CA ALA A 179 -17.93 1.24 12.22
C ALA A 179 -17.48 0.48 13.49
N ARG A 180 -17.42 -0.86 13.41
CA ARG A 180 -16.91 -1.76 14.46
C ARG A 180 -15.42 -2.08 14.24
N MET A 181 -14.95 -2.15 13.00
CA MET A 181 -13.52 -2.32 12.66
C MET A 181 -12.66 -1.09 12.96
N GLY A 182 -13.24 0.11 12.94
CA GLY A 182 -12.52 1.38 13.11
C GLY A 182 -12.33 2.18 11.80
N ASP A 183 -12.79 1.61 10.68
CA ASP A 183 -12.83 2.21 9.34
C ASP A 183 -13.96 3.27 9.28
N LEU A 184 -13.79 4.39 10.01
CA LEU A 184 -14.90 5.31 10.32
C LEU A 184 -15.39 6.16 9.14
N ASP A 185 -14.52 6.52 8.19
CA ASP A 185 -14.93 7.33 7.04
C ASP A 185 -15.61 6.49 5.96
N GLU A 186 -15.21 5.22 5.78
CA GLU A 186 -15.92 4.23 4.98
C GLU A 186 -17.31 3.94 5.57
N ALA A 187 -17.40 3.74 6.89
CA ALA A 187 -18.67 3.57 7.59
C ALA A 187 -19.62 4.76 7.35
N LYS A 188 -19.10 5.98 7.45
CA LYS A 188 -19.82 7.22 7.18
C LYS A 188 -20.25 7.32 5.71
N ALA A 189 -19.40 6.93 4.75
CA ALA A 189 -19.73 6.94 3.32
C ALA A 189 -20.89 5.98 2.99
N ASP A 190 -20.87 4.76 3.54
CA ASP A 190 -21.95 3.77 3.38
C ASP A 190 -23.26 4.23 4.03
N LEU A 191 -23.21 4.74 5.27
CA LEU A 191 -24.39 5.21 5.99
C LEU A 191 -24.99 6.47 5.37
N VAL A 192 -24.18 7.39 4.84
CA VAL A 192 -24.67 8.54 4.06
C VAL A 192 -25.30 8.08 2.74
N SER A 193 -24.72 7.07 2.08
CA SER A 193 -25.28 6.53 0.83
C SER A 193 -26.62 5.82 1.07
N LEU A 194 -26.74 5.08 2.17
CA LEU A 194 -28.01 4.52 2.64
C LEU A 194 -29.04 5.64 2.90
N LEU A 195 -28.68 6.65 3.69
CA LEU A 195 -29.61 7.73 4.07
C LEU A 195 -30.05 8.60 2.88
N LYS A 196 -29.30 8.63 1.77
CA LYS A 196 -29.75 9.21 0.49
C LYS A 196 -30.85 8.36 -0.17
N MET A 197 -30.79 7.03 -0.04
CA MET A 197 -31.75 6.08 -0.65
C MET A 197 -33.02 5.86 0.19
N ASP A 198 -32.86 5.83 1.52
CA ASP A 198 -33.92 5.72 2.53
C ASP A 198 -33.63 6.66 3.71
N ARG A 199 -34.28 7.82 3.69
CA ARG A 199 -34.20 8.86 4.73
C ARG A 199 -34.95 8.50 6.02
N THR A 200 -35.72 7.39 6.02
CA THR A 200 -36.63 7.01 7.12
C THR A 200 -35.98 5.99 8.07
N ASN A 201 -34.85 5.39 7.68
CA ASN A 201 -34.18 4.35 8.44
C ASN A 201 -33.58 4.86 9.77
N LYS A 202 -34.34 4.66 10.85
CA LYS A 202 -33.96 5.08 12.23
C LYS A 202 -32.69 4.40 12.74
N GLU A 203 -32.35 3.20 12.26
CA GLU A 203 -31.14 2.48 12.67
C GLU A 203 -29.90 3.08 12.01
N ALA A 204 -29.99 3.36 10.71
CA ALA A 204 -28.93 4.04 9.96
C ALA A 204 -28.64 5.45 10.51
N VAL A 205 -29.67 6.20 10.93
CA VAL A 205 -29.48 7.51 11.61
C VAL A 205 -28.73 7.36 12.94
N ARG A 206 -29.03 6.32 13.73
CA ARG A 206 -28.35 6.06 15.02
C ARG A 206 -26.88 5.74 14.82
N GLU A 207 -26.55 4.77 13.97
CA GLU A 207 -25.15 4.39 13.70
C GLU A 207 -24.39 5.53 12.99
N TYR A 208 -25.02 6.29 12.09
CA TYR A 208 -24.40 7.48 11.49
C TYR A 208 -24.01 8.52 12.55
N ASN A 209 -24.89 8.81 13.51
CA ASN A 209 -24.58 9.74 14.60
C ASN A 209 -23.46 9.22 15.51
N ALA A 210 -23.43 7.90 15.79
CA ALA A 210 -22.35 7.27 16.56
C ALA A 210 -21.00 7.34 15.83
N VAL A 211 -20.96 7.03 14.52
CA VAL A 211 -19.76 7.18 13.68
C VAL A 211 -19.31 8.64 13.60
N LYS A 212 -20.25 9.59 13.44
CA LYS A 212 -19.96 11.03 13.45
C LYS A 212 -19.31 11.45 14.76
N GLN A 213 -19.85 11.07 15.92
CA GLN A 213 -19.27 11.39 17.22
C GLN A 213 -17.87 10.79 17.41
N LYS A 214 -17.64 9.55 16.94
CA LYS A 214 -16.29 8.95 16.93
C LYS A 214 -15.30 9.75 16.06
N LEU A 215 -15.71 10.20 14.87
CA LEU A 215 -14.88 11.01 13.98
C LEU A 215 -14.60 12.41 14.56
N GLU A 216 -15.59 13.07 15.14
CA GLU A 216 -15.42 14.36 15.79
C GLU A 216 -14.47 14.26 17.00
N LYS A 217 -14.58 13.18 17.79
CA LYS A 217 -13.61 12.90 18.86
C LYS A 217 -12.21 12.60 18.29
N ALA A 218 -12.07 11.69 17.32
CA ALA A 218 -10.78 11.34 16.75
C ALA A 218 -10.06 12.56 16.15
N ARG A 219 -10.80 13.46 15.50
CA ARG A 219 -10.27 14.74 14.99
C ARG A 219 -9.88 15.71 16.11
N ALA A 220 -10.64 15.77 17.20
CA ALA A 220 -10.29 16.58 18.36
C ALA A 220 -9.03 16.04 19.08
N ASP A 221 -8.95 14.73 19.29
CA ASP A 221 -7.79 14.04 19.87
C ASP A 221 -6.54 14.26 19.00
N GLN A 222 -6.66 14.11 17.67
CA GLN A 222 -5.59 14.47 16.71
C GLN A 222 -5.21 15.94 16.80
N GLN A 223 -6.16 16.88 16.82
CA GLN A 223 -5.89 18.31 16.91
C GLN A 223 -5.17 18.67 18.21
N GLN A 224 -5.53 18.04 19.33
CA GLN A 224 -4.81 18.19 20.61
C GLN A 224 -3.40 17.61 20.55
N GLN A 225 -3.21 16.43 19.94
CA GLN A 225 -1.88 15.84 19.74
C GLN A 225 -0.99 16.71 18.85
N PHE A 226 -1.51 17.25 17.74
CA PHE A 226 -0.78 18.20 16.89
C PHE A 226 -0.48 19.52 17.61
N ALA A 227 -1.43 20.07 18.39
CA ALA A 227 -1.20 21.27 19.18
C ALA A 227 -0.13 21.06 20.26
N ALA A 228 -0.16 19.93 20.97
CA ALA A 228 0.85 19.56 21.96
C ALA A 228 2.24 19.31 21.32
N ALA A 229 2.29 18.65 20.16
CA ALA A 229 3.51 18.45 19.39
C ALA A 229 4.10 19.78 18.90
N PHE A 230 3.26 20.69 18.38
CA PHE A 230 3.66 22.03 17.95
C PHE A 230 4.14 22.89 19.12
N GLN A 231 3.43 22.87 20.25
CA GLN A 231 3.85 23.56 21.47
C GLN A 231 5.18 23.02 21.99
N LYS A 232 5.38 21.70 21.97
CA LYS A 232 6.65 21.06 22.35
C LYS A 232 7.79 21.45 21.40
N ALA A 233 7.55 21.47 20.08
CA ALA A 233 8.53 21.90 19.07
C ALA A 233 8.85 23.42 19.14
N SER A 234 7.90 24.23 19.60
CA SER A 234 8.10 25.65 19.90
C SER A 234 8.95 25.83 21.18
N GLN A 235 8.60 25.12 22.25
CA GLN A 235 9.29 25.17 23.54
C GLN A 235 10.69 24.54 23.53
N SER A 236 10.94 23.54 22.68
CA SER A 236 12.28 22.96 22.48
C SER A 236 13.23 23.88 21.70
N GLY A 237 12.77 25.05 21.26
CA GLY A 237 13.47 25.90 20.31
C GLY A 237 13.38 25.33 18.90
N GLY A 238 12.46 25.86 18.08
CA GLY A 238 12.45 25.57 16.65
C GLY A 238 13.81 25.91 16.02
N VAL A 239 14.18 25.20 14.95
CA VAL A 239 15.52 25.05 14.31
C VAL A 239 16.44 26.30 14.21
N TYR A 240 15.90 27.51 14.31
CA TYR A 240 16.64 28.77 14.33
C TYR A 240 17.11 29.22 15.72
N GLY A 241 16.34 28.95 16.79
CA GLY A 241 16.64 29.46 18.14
C GLY A 241 17.88 28.82 18.78
N ASP A 242 18.05 27.51 18.58
CA ASP A 242 19.16 26.75 19.18
C ASP A 242 20.52 27.22 18.65
N LYS A 243 20.61 27.55 17.35
CA LYS A 243 21.83 28.11 16.72
C LYS A 243 22.25 29.47 17.27
N GLU A 244 21.32 30.29 17.74
CA GLU A 244 21.67 31.57 18.36
C GLU A 244 22.13 31.40 19.82
N ALA A 245 21.50 30.47 20.55
CA ALA A 245 21.94 30.08 21.89
C ALA A 245 23.33 29.41 21.86
N GLU A 246 23.58 28.54 20.88
CA GLU A 246 24.88 27.91 20.61
C GLU A 246 25.95 28.97 20.31
N ARG A 247 25.69 29.91 19.40
CA ARG A 247 26.62 31.02 19.09
C ARG A 247 26.97 31.85 20.33
N LYS A 248 25.99 32.16 21.18
CA LYS A 248 26.23 32.89 22.45
C LYS A 248 27.06 32.07 23.43
N ARG A 249 26.78 30.77 23.57
CA ARG A 249 27.59 29.84 24.39
C ARG A 249 29.02 29.70 23.87
N ALA A 250 29.22 29.63 22.55
CA ALA A 250 30.54 29.57 21.92
C ALA A 250 31.34 30.87 22.11
N ALA A 251 30.69 32.03 21.98
CA ALA A 251 31.32 33.32 22.26
C ALA A 251 31.76 33.46 23.72
N LEU A 252 30.91 33.05 24.68
CA LEU A 252 31.25 33.04 26.10
C LEU A 252 32.42 32.10 26.43
N ARG A 253 32.47 30.91 25.81
CA ARG A 253 33.61 29.98 25.96
C ARG A 253 34.92 30.61 25.50
N LYS A 254 34.96 31.24 24.32
CA LYS A 254 36.16 31.93 23.82
C LYS A 254 36.64 33.03 24.76
N ILE A 255 35.72 33.85 25.28
CA ILE A 255 36.04 34.91 26.26
C ILE A 255 36.62 34.31 27.56
N GLU A 256 36.09 33.18 28.02
CA GLU A 256 36.59 32.50 29.22
C GLU A 256 37.97 31.83 28.98
N GLU A 257 38.19 31.26 27.80
CA GLU A 257 39.45 30.67 27.34
C GLU A 257 40.54 31.73 27.18
N GLU A 258 40.26 32.88 26.57
CA GLU A 258 41.17 34.02 26.48
C GLU A 258 41.53 34.58 27.86
N ARG A 259 40.57 34.67 28.79
CA ARG A 259 40.83 35.04 30.18
C ARG A 259 41.79 34.04 30.85
N LYS A 260 41.51 32.74 30.75
CA LYS A 260 42.37 31.67 31.30
C LYS A 260 43.77 31.71 30.71
N ARG A 261 43.91 31.93 29.39
CA ARG A 261 45.21 32.13 28.73
C ARG A 261 45.96 33.35 29.27
N ARG A 262 45.28 34.50 29.44
CA ARG A 262 45.91 35.72 29.98
C ARG A 262 46.34 35.56 31.43
N ASP A 263 45.57 34.86 32.26
CA ASP A 263 45.92 34.65 33.67
C ASP A 263 47.04 33.59 33.82
N ALA A 264 47.09 32.58 32.94
CA ALA A 264 48.21 31.66 32.84
C ALA A 264 49.50 32.35 32.35
N TRP A 265 49.41 33.25 31.36
CA TRP A 265 50.53 34.06 30.88
C TRP A 265 51.14 34.92 31.98
N LYS A 266 50.32 35.70 32.71
CA LYS A 266 50.80 36.51 33.86
C LYS A 266 51.60 35.65 34.85
N LYS A 267 51.02 34.51 35.25
CA LYS A 267 51.66 33.58 36.20
C LYS A 267 52.98 32.99 35.66
N ALA A 268 53.10 32.77 34.35
CA ALA A 268 54.35 32.34 33.73
C ALA A 268 55.40 33.47 33.73
N THR A 269 55.02 34.69 33.36
CA THR A 269 55.90 35.88 33.40
C THR A 269 56.35 36.22 34.83
N GLU A 270 55.48 36.07 35.82
CA GLU A 270 55.80 36.25 37.26
C GLU A 270 56.78 35.19 37.78
N ALA A 271 56.80 33.99 37.19
CA ALA A 271 57.67 32.89 37.62
C ALA A 271 59.04 32.86 36.90
N ASP A 272 59.07 33.23 35.62
CA ASP A 272 60.27 33.19 34.76
C ASP A 272 61.03 34.53 34.74
N GLY A 273 60.39 35.63 35.14
CA GLY A 273 60.96 36.99 35.12
C GLY A 273 61.13 37.59 33.71
N SER A 274 60.96 36.79 32.66
CA SER A 274 61.06 37.20 31.26
C SER A 274 59.76 37.83 30.73
N GLN A 275 59.84 39.06 30.23
CA GLN A 275 58.69 39.79 29.65
C GLN A 275 58.39 39.36 28.21
N VAL A 276 58.03 38.09 28.02
CA VAL A 276 57.58 37.56 26.72
C VAL A 276 56.18 38.11 26.40
N PRO A 277 55.94 38.73 25.23
CA PRO A 277 54.62 39.21 24.84
C PRO A 277 53.56 38.09 24.80
N PHE A 278 52.34 38.38 25.24
CA PHE A 278 51.22 37.42 25.32
C PHE A 278 50.99 36.61 24.02
N GLU A 279 51.15 37.26 22.87
CA GLU A 279 50.90 36.66 21.56
C GLU A 279 52.00 35.67 21.13
N GLU A 280 53.26 35.91 21.53
CA GLU A 280 54.36 34.94 21.36
C GLU A 280 54.29 33.81 22.39
N TRP A 281 53.91 34.13 23.62
CA TRP A 281 53.67 33.12 24.66
C TRP A 281 52.56 32.15 24.25
N CYS A 282 51.44 32.64 23.69
CA CYS A 282 50.39 31.76 23.18
C CYS A 282 50.89 30.84 22.04
N LYS A 283 51.71 31.34 21.10
CA LYS A 283 52.29 30.50 20.04
C LYS A 283 53.20 29.40 20.60
N ALA A 284 54.01 29.72 21.60
CA ALA A 284 54.90 28.77 22.26
C ALA A 284 54.11 27.72 23.07
N GLU A 285 53.07 28.14 23.79
CA GLU A 285 52.18 27.28 24.58
C GLU A 285 51.34 26.34 23.68
N ASP A 286 50.72 26.86 22.62
CA ASP A 286 49.98 26.06 21.64
C ASP A 286 50.88 25.04 20.92
N LYS A 287 52.13 25.43 20.62
CA LYS A 287 53.13 24.50 20.09
C LYS A 287 53.45 23.38 21.09
N ARG A 288 53.70 23.71 22.37
CA ARG A 288 53.97 22.69 23.41
C ARG A 288 52.80 21.73 23.59
N ILE A 289 51.57 22.24 23.63
CA ILE A 289 50.35 21.43 23.75
C ILE A 289 50.22 20.44 22.58
N GLU A 290 50.55 20.86 21.36
CA GLU A 290 50.52 20.01 20.16
C GLU A 290 51.69 19.00 20.12
N GLU A 291 52.85 19.34 20.68
CA GLU A 291 53.98 18.41 20.85
C GLU A 291 53.70 17.36 21.94
N ASP A 292 53.13 17.77 23.09
CA ASP A 292 52.67 16.87 24.15
C ASP A 292 51.55 15.93 23.67
N ARG A 293 50.60 16.44 22.86
CA ARG A 293 49.54 15.63 22.24
C ARG A 293 50.13 14.55 21.34
N LYS A 294 51.08 14.91 20.47
CA LYS A 294 51.78 13.95 19.59
C LYS A 294 52.60 12.94 20.38
N ALA A 295 53.30 13.38 21.42
CA ALA A 295 54.06 12.49 22.30
C ALA A 295 53.15 11.46 23.00
N LYS A 296 51.97 11.90 23.48
CA LYS A 296 50.97 11.02 24.09
C LYS A 296 50.37 10.03 23.10
N GLU A 297 49.98 10.49 21.91
CA GLU A 297 49.43 9.61 20.85
C GLU A 297 50.47 8.59 20.35
N ALA A 298 51.74 8.99 20.25
CA ALA A 298 52.84 8.07 19.94
C ALA A 298 53.10 7.05 21.07
N ALA A 299 53.03 7.46 22.33
CA ALA A 299 53.18 6.58 23.48
C ALA A 299 52.03 5.57 23.60
N GLU A 300 50.78 6.01 23.44
CA GLU A 300 49.61 5.13 23.42
C GLU A 300 49.68 4.11 22.28
N LYS A 301 50.07 4.55 21.08
CA LYS A 301 50.32 3.66 19.93
C LYS A 301 51.41 2.64 20.25
N ALA A 302 52.56 3.07 20.77
CA ALA A 302 53.68 2.19 21.10
C ALA A 302 53.35 1.18 22.21
N GLN A 303 52.54 1.57 23.20
CA GLN A 303 52.01 0.63 24.20
C GLN A 303 51.10 -0.41 23.53
N ARG A 304 50.15 0.03 22.70
CA ARG A 304 49.22 -0.86 21.99
C ARG A 304 49.91 -1.82 21.01
N GLU A 305 51.01 -1.40 20.40
CA GLU A 305 51.86 -2.26 19.56
C GLU A 305 52.59 -3.32 20.39
N LYS A 306 53.13 -2.97 21.58
CA LYS A 306 53.72 -3.95 22.52
C LYS A 306 52.69 -4.95 23.05
N GLU A 307 51.51 -4.49 23.47
CA GLU A 307 50.42 -5.38 23.93
C GLU A 307 49.97 -6.34 22.82
N ALA A 308 49.96 -5.89 21.56
CA ALA A 308 49.67 -6.73 20.42
C ALA A 308 50.79 -7.74 20.10
N GLU A 309 52.05 -7.36 20.32
CA GLU A 309 53.21 -8.24 20.15
C GLU A 309 53.29 -9.31 21.25
N GLU A 310 53.13 -8.94 22.53
CA GLU A 310 52.99 -9.89 23.63
C GLU A 310 51.82 -10.87 23.38
N ARG A 311 50.68 -10.38 22.91
CA ARG A 311 49.54 -11.24 22.57
C ARG A 311 49.85 -12.20 21.42
N ARG A 312 50.63 -11.78 20.42
CA ARG A 312 51.10 -12.65 19.33
C ARG A 312 52.08 -13.70 19.85
N GLN A 313 53.02 -13.31 20.72
CA GLN A 313 53.98 -14.24 21.32
C GLN A 313 53.26 -15.29 22.19
N ARG A 314 52.38 -14.88 23.11
CA ARG A 314 51.59 -15.82 23.93
C ARG A 314 50.71 -16.75 23.08
N ALA A 315 50.16 -16.25 21.96
CA ALA A 315 49.41 -17.09 21.02
C ALA A 315 50.29 -18.09 20.26
N ARG A 316 51.55 -17.72 19.95
CA ARG A 316 52.54 -18.63 19.37
C ARG A 316 52.99 -19.68 20.38
N GLU A 317 53.34 -19.28 21.61
CA GLU A 317 53.72 -20.18 22.69
C GLU A 317 52.57 -21.16 23.02
N ALA A 318 51.32 -20.70 23.03
CA ALA A 318 50.16 -21.57 23.20
C ALA A 318 49.91 -22.53 22.02
N ARG A 319 50.32 -22.16 20.79
CA ARG A 319 50.29 -23.06 19.63
C ARG A 319 51.41 -24.10 19.69
N GLU A 320 52.65 -23.66 19.90
CA GLU A 320 53.82 -24.55 20.02
C GLU A 320 53.64 -25.51 21.21
N LYS A 321 53.00 -25.05 22.30
CA LYS A 321 52.59 -25.91 23.41
C LYS A 321 51.52 -26.95 23.00
N ARG A 322 50.47 -26.58 22.27
CA ARG A 322 49.46 -27.53 21.74
C ARG A 322 50.08 -28.56 20.79
N GLU A 323 51.02 -28.13 19.94
CA GLU A 323 51.76 -29.01 19.03
C GLU A 323 52.74 -29.94 19.76
N ALA A 324 53.21 -29.56 20.95
CA ALA A 324 54.09 -30.38 21.80
C ALA A 324 53.34 -31.29 22.81
N GLU A 325 52.13 -30.93 23.24
CA GLU A 325 51.31 -31.73 24.17
C GLU A 325 50.57 -32.90 23.48
N GLY A 326 50.59 -32.98 22.15
CA GLY A 326 50.10 -34.15 21.41
C GLY A 326 48.60 -34.38 21.51
N ASP A 327 47.81 -33.29 21.50
CA ASP A 327 46.34 -33.35 21.54
C ASP A 327 45.80 -34.22 20.38
N SER A 328 44.90 -35.14 20.70
CA SER A 328 44.82 -36.42 19.98
C SER A 328 44.12 -36.34 18.63
N ASP A 329 44.73 -37.05 17.69
CA ASP A 329 44.12 -37.74 16.55
C ASP A 329 42.58 -37.86 16.61
N VAL A 330 41.92 -37.21 15.65
CA VAL A 330 40.57 -37.53 15.22
C VAL A 330 40.70 -37.97 13.77
N GLU A 331 40.58 -39.27 13.51
CA GLU A 331 40.48 -39.82 12.17
C GLU A 331 39.17 -39.34 11.50
N LEU A 332 39.20 -38.14 10.93
CA LEU A 332 38.18 -37.68 9.99
C LEU A 332 38.21 -38.63 8.78
N ASP A 333 37.10 -39.28 8.48
CA ASP A 333 37.01 -40.23 7.39
C ASP A 333 37.15 -39.55 5.99
N GLU A 334 36.96 -40.32 4.92
CA GLU A 334 37.03 -39.79 3.55
C GLU A 334 35.79 -38.97 3.15
N GLU A 335 34.69 -39.01 3.90
CA GLU A 335 33.52 -38.17 3.68
C GLU A 335 33.65 -36.82 4.39
N ASP A 336 34.11 -36.78 5.65
CA ASP A 336 34.35 -35.54 6.39
C ASP A 336 35.43 -34.68 5.73
N ARG A 337 36.52 -35.29 5.23
CA ARG A 337 37.54 -34.57 4.44
C ARG A 337 36.97 -33.96 3.16
N LYS A 338 36.04 -34.66 2.51
CA LYS A 338 35.36 -34.21 1.28
C LYS A 338 34.35 -33.09 1.56
N ILE A 339 33.66 -33.12 2.71
CA ILE A 339 32.79 -32.04 3.19
C ILE A 339 33.62 -30.79 3.53
N LEU A 340 34.79 -30.94 4.16
CA LEU A 340 35.72 -29.85 4.42
C LEU A 340 36.30 -29.22 3.14
N GLU A 341 36.67 -30.02 2.13
CA GLU A 341 37.08 -29.48 0.84
C GLU A 341 35.95 -28.78 0.08
N GLU A 342 34.74 -29.35 0.06
CA GLU A 342 33.57 -28.71 -0.52
C GLU A 342 33.22 -27.38 0.16
N THR A 343 33.21 -27.33 1.49
CA THR A 343 32.88 -26.09 2.23
C THR A 343 33.97 -25.02 2.08
N ARG A 344 35.25 -25.41 2.05
CA ARG A 344 36.36 -24.50 1.72
C ARG A 344 36.24 -23.95 0.30
N LYS A 345 35.83 -24.79 -0.67
CA LYS A 345 35.59 -24.42 -2.08
C LYS A 345 34.32 -23.56 -2.27
N LYS A 346 33.31 -23.74 -1.42
CA LYS A 346 32.09 -22.91 -1.33
C LYS A 346 32.32 -21.59 -0.58
N GLY A 347 33.53 -21.35 -0.06
CA GLY A 347 34.01 -20.02 0.35
C GLY A 347 33.49 -19.47 1.67
N TYR A 348 32.89 -20.32 2.54
CA TYR A 348 32.19 -19.86 3.73
C TYR A 348 33.14 -19.55 4.92
N CYS A 349 33.81 -18.41 4.87
CA CYS A 349 34.49 -17.83 6.03
C CYS A 349 34.42 -16.29 6.01
N TYR A 350 33.78 -15.71 7.02
CA TYR A 350 33.33 -14.30 7.01
C TYR A 350 34.42 -13.24 7.25
N PHE A 351 35.66 -13.63 7.51
CA PHE A 351 36.77 -12.70 7.77
C PHE A 351 38.04 -13.10 7.02
N ARG A 352 38.18 -12.66 5.76
CA ARG A 352 39.46 -12.69 5.04
C ARG A 352 40.33 -11.51 5.50
N THR A 353 41.48 -11.80 6.10
CA THR A 353 42.43 -10.78 6.60
C THR A 353 43.19 -10.05 5.47
N GLN A 354 43.09 -10.54 4.24
CA GLN A 354 43.63 -9.93 3.03
C GLN A 354 42.53 -9.88 1.96
N ARG A 355 42.47 -8.78 1.21
CA ARG A 355 41.52 -8.57 0.11
C ARG A 355 42.06 -9.19 -1.18
N SER A 356 41.16 -9.68 -2.04
CA SER A 356 41.50 -10.01 -3.42
C SER A 356 41.85 -8.74 -4.20
N ALA A 357 42.67 -8.87 -5.24
CA ALA A 357 42.88 -7.79 -6.21
C ALA A 357 41.57 -7.35 -6.90
N GLU A 358 40.58 -8.25 -6.98
CA GLU A 358 39.23 -7.92 -7.45
C GLU A 358 38.43 -7.10 -6.42
N ASP A 359 38.56 -7.40 -5.12
CA ASP A 359 37.92 -6.65 -4.04
C ASP A 359 38.48 -5.21 -4.00
N GLU A 360 39.80 -5.06 -4.15
CA GLU A 360 40.44 -3.73 -4.20
C GLU A 360 40.04 -2.94 -5.46
N ARG A 361 39.90 -3.61 -6.61
CA ARG A 361 39.42 -3.00 -7.86
C ARG A 361 37.97 -2.52 -7.75
N LEU A 362 37.09 -3.32 -7.12
CA LEU A 362 35.70 -2.93 -6.85
C LEU A 362 35.60 -1.76 -5.86
N LEU A 363 36.50 -1.70 -4.88
CA LEU A 363 36.59 -0.57 -3.93
C LEU A 363 37.14 0.70 -4.59
N GLN A 364 38.10 0.59 -5.51
CA GLN A 364 38.61 1.73 -6.28
C GLN A 364 37.54 2.31 -7.22
N GLN A 365 36.69 1.47 -7.81
CA GLN A 365 35.60 1.91 -8.70
C GLN A 365 34.51 2.75 -7.99
N ASN A 366 34.47 2.75 -6.65
CA ASN A 366 33.48 3.46 -5.84
C ASN A 366 34.04 4.69 -5.08
N GLN A 367 35.22 5.22 -5.46
CA GLN A 367 35.85 6.36 -4.78
C GLN A 367 35.24 7.74 -5.15
N GLY A 368 34.01 7.98 -4.67
CA GLY A 368 33.42 9.31 -4.56
C GLY A 368 32.85 9.94 -5.84
N PRO A 369 32.16 11.09 -5.74
CA PRO A 369 31.53 11.74 -6.87
C PRO A 369 32.56 12.47 -7.75
N ALA A 370 32.75 11.99 -8.97
CA ALA A 370 33.51 12.69 -10.00
C ALA A 370 32.82 14.02 -10.37
N ARG A 371 33.61 15.09 -10.54
CA ARG A 371 33.09 16.41 -10.95
C ARG A 371 32.78 16.39 -12.45
N LEU A 372 31.54 16.69 -12.83
CA LEU A 372 31.13 16.86 -14.22
C LEU A 372 31.80 18.11 -14.83
N ASN A 373 32.67 17.90 -15.81
CA ASN A 373 33.16 18.99 -16.67
C ASN A 373 32.12 19.27 -17.76
N SER A 374 31.63 20.51 -17.84
CA SER A 374 30.66 20.94 -18.84
C SER A 374 31.35 21.38 -20.14
N SER A 375 31.34 20.54 -21.18
CA SER A 375 31.74 20.91 -22.54
C SER A 375 30.89 20.23 -23.61
N THR A 376 30.32 21.05 -24.49
CA THR A 376 29.45 20.76 -25.64
C THR A 376 30.07 19.89 -26.76
N GLY A 377 29.22 19.07 -27.42
CA GLY A 377 29.35 18.63 -28.84
C GLY A 377 30.47 17.61 -29.13
N GLU A 378 30.35 16.64 -30.04
CA GLU A 378 29.58 16.54 -31.29
C GLU A 378 29.26 15.07 -31.67
N SER A 379 28.71 14.84 -32.87
CA SER A 379 28.16 13.58 -33.36
C SER A 379 29.19 12.56 -33.87
N ALA A 380 28.94 11.26 -33.65
CA ALA A 380 29.47 10.17 -34.47
C ALA A 380 28.52 8.96 -34.48
N SER A 381 28.04 8.57 -35.66
CA SER A 381 27.20 7.38 -35.86
C SER A 381 28.05 6.15 -36.26
N PRO A 382 27.66 4.92 -35.88
CA PRO A 382 28.13 3.71 -36.54
C PRO A 382 27.04 3.11 -37.47
N SER A 383 27.39 2.90 -38.74
CA SER A 383 26.61 2.12 -39.71
C SER A 383 27.06 0.62 -39.69
N PRO A 384 26.26 -0.32 -40.25
CA PRO A 384 26.21 -1.69 -39.69
C PRO A 384 27.04 -2.76 -40.45
N SER A 385 27.25 -3.90 -39.80
CA SER A 385 27.65 -5.16 -40.43
C SER A 385 26.85 -6.37 -39.91
N THR A 386 26.31 -7.14 -40.85
CA THR A 386 25.68 -8.47 -40.75
C THR A 386 26.64 -9.55 -40.22
N ALA A 387 26.24 -10.69 -39.63
CA ALA A 387 24.94 -11.28 -39.24
C ALA A 387 25.20 -12.26 -38.06
N SER A 388 24.23 -12.69 -37.24
CA SER A 388 23.21 -13.72 -37.51
C SER A 388 22.15 -13.76 -36.39
N ALA A 389 20.99 -14.39 -36.63
CA ALA A 389 19.98 -14.69 -35.60
C ALA A 389 20.56 -15.62 -34.52
N ASP A 390 20.20 -15.51 -33.23
CA ASP A 390 18.84 -15.74 -32.71
C ASP A 390 18.52 -15.00 -31.38
N ALA A 391 17.35 -15.28 -30.79
CA ALA A 391 16.87 -14.86 -29.46
C ALA A 391 16.62 -13.34 -29.23
N VAL A 392 15.41 -12.88 -29.57
CA VAL A 392 14.92 -11.54 -29.20
C VAL A 392 14.63 -11.44 -27.69
N LYS A 393 15.63 -11.02 -26.90
CA LYS A 393 15.41 -10.36 -25.61
C LYS A 393 15.62 -8.87 -25.76
N ARG A 394 14.53 -8.10 -25.72
CA ARG A 394 14.55 -6.63 -25.75
C ARG A 394 15.17 -6.09 -24.46
N SER A 395 16.48 -5.82 -24.48
CA SER A 395 17.19 -5.21 -23.37
C SER A 395 16.77 -3.75 -23.19
N THR A 396 15.84 -3.49 -22.28
CA THR A 396 15.48 -2.15 -21.82
C THR A 396 16.61 -1.59 -20.95
N SER A 397 17.69 -1.14 -21.59
CA SER A 397 18.88 -0.56 -20.95
C SER A 397 18.63 0.89 -20.51
N SER A 398 17.51 1.14 -19.84
CA SER A 398 17.11 2.44 -19.32
C SER A 398 17.31 2.57 -17.81
N THR A 399 17.43 1.47 -17.06
CA THR A 399 17.71 1.49 -15.60
C THR A 399 19.18 1.83 -15.32
N SER A 400 19.45 2.69 -14.33
CA SER A 400 20.81 2.88 -13.84
C SER A 400 21.36 1.59 -13.22
N ALA A 401 22.66 1.30 -13.39
CA ALA A 401 23.27 0.05 -12.90
C ALA A 401 23.17 -0.10 -11.36
N TRP A 402 23.03 1.02 -10.64
CA TRP A 402 22.80 1.08 -9.20
C TRP A 402 21.43 0.55 -8.75
N ASN A 403 20.45 0.49 -9.67
CA ASN A 403 19.07 0.16 -9.34
C ASN A 403 18.63 -1.24 -9.82
N ALA A 404 19.58 -2.09 -10.23
CA ALA A 404 19.34 -3.48 -10.66
C ALA A 404 18.62 -4.34 -9.59
N ASN A 405 18.81 -4.02 -8.31
CA ASN A 405 18.18 -4.72 -7.18
C ASN A 405 16.88 -4.06 -6.69
N GLY A 406 16.40 -2.98 -7.34
CA GLY A 406 15.13 -2.32 -7.04
C GLY A 406 15.04 -1.63 -5.67
N THR A 407 16.18 -1.39 -5.02
CA THR A 407 16.30 -0.80 -3.67
C THR A 407 16.38 0.72 -3.63
N THR A 408 16.59 1.39 -4.77
CA THR A 408 16.81 2.84 -4.84
C THR A 408 15.60 3.49 -5.53
N TRP A 409 15.14 4.63 -5.02
CA TRP A 409 14.17 5.45 -5.74
C TRP A 409 14.91 6.26 -6.81
N GLU A 410 14.51 6.09 -8.06
CA GLU A 410 15.02 6.90 -9.17
C GLU A 410 13.83 7.64 -9.82
N GLU A 411 13.86 8.97 -9.73
CA GLU A 411 12.86 9.88 -10.28
C GLU A 411 13.41 10.48 -11.58
N ARG A 412 12.57 10.55 -12.62
CA ARG A 412 12.90 11.20 -13.89
C ARG A 412 11.81 12.20 -14.26
N ASP A 413 12.18 13.47 -14.40
CA ASP A 413 11.33 14.48 -15.02
C ASP A 413 11.10 14.12 -16.50
N VAL A 414 9.83 13.93 -16.86
CA VAL A 414 9.37 13.68 -18.23
C VAL A 414 8.36 14.73 -18.70
N SER A 415 8.18 15.83 -17.95
CA SER A 415 7.08 16.79 -18.08
C SER A 415 6.93 17.31 -19.51
N LYS A 416 8.04 17.63 -20.18
CA LYS A 416 8.04 18.12 -21.58
C LYS A 416 7.59 17.04 -22.58
N ALA A 417 8.01 15.80 -22.39
CA ALA A 417 7.60 14.68 -23.23
C ALA A 417 6.13 14.31 -23.00
N ALA A 418 5.67 14.40 -21.74
CA ALA A 418 4.26 14.22 -21.38
C ALA A 418 3.36 15.32 -21.98
N GLN A 419 3.76 16.60 -21.86
CA GLN A 419 3.06 17.74 -22.44
C GLN A 419 2.92 17.61 -23.96
N GLN A 420 4.02 17.36 -24.68
CA GLN A 420 4.00 17.19 -26.14
C GLN A 420 3.19 15.95 -26.55
N GLY A 421 3.41 14.81 -25.90
CA GLY A 421 2.69 13.57 -26.22
C GLY A 421 1.18 13.66 -25.97
N LEU A 422 0.75 14.43 -24.97
CA LEU A 422 -0.67 14.69 -24.70
C LEU A 422 -1.27 15.68 -25.71
N GLU A 423 -0.51 16.70 -26.13
CA GLU A 423 -0.91 17.59 -27.22
C GLU A 423 -1.09 16.83 -28.54
N GLU A 424 -0.13 15.98 -28.91
CA GLU A 424 -0.22 15.12 -30.10
C GLU A 424 -1.41 14.14 -30.02
N ALA A 425 -1.59 13.47 -28.88
CA ALA A 425 -2.71 12.55 -28.67
C ALA A 425 -4.07 13.27 -28.80
N LEU A 426 -4.27 14.39 -28.10
CA LEU A 426 -5.52 15.16 -28.13
C LEU A 426 -5.79 15.79 -29.51
N GLY A 427 -4.75 16.09 -30.29
CA GLY A 427 -4.87 16.52 -31.68
C GLY A 427 -5.46 15.47 -32.64
N THR A 428 -5.41 14.18 -32.29
CA THR A 428 -6.01 13.11 -33.12
C THR A 428 -7.52 12.93 -32.92
N VAL A 429 -8.13 13.60 -31.93
CA VAL A 429 -9.52 13.32 -31.53
C VAL A 429 -10.52 13.85 -32.57
N ARG A 430 -11.12 12.93 -33.31
CA ARG A 430 -12.23 13.13 -34.26
C ARG A 430 -13.35 12.14 -33.97
N VAL A 431 -14.58 12.63 -34.00
CA VAL A 431 -15.81 11.87 -33.74
C VAL A 431 -16.79 12.14 -34.87
N GLU A 432 -17.37 11.08 -35.42
CA GLU A 432 -18.40 11.14 -36.47
C GLU A 432 -19.66 10.43 -35.98
N THR A 433 -20.83 10.98 -36.32
CA THR A 433 -22.12 10.41 -35.94
C THR A 433 -23.21 10.84 -36.93
N VAL A 434 -24.36 10.19 -36.86
CA VAL A 434 -25.56 10.57 -37.63
C VAL A 434 -26.61 11.07 -36.65
N VAL A 435 -27.03 12.31 -36.80
CA VAL A 435 -28.10 12.92 -35.98
C VAL A 435 -29.21 13.36 -36.92
N ASP A 436 -30.45 12.98 -36.61
CA ASP A 436 -31.63 13.33 -37.41
C ASP A 436 -31.52 12.95 -38.90
N GLY A 437 -30.77 11.89 -39.20
CA GLY A 437 -30.48 11.38 -40.55
C GLY A 437 -29.32 12.07 -41.29
N ARG A 438 -28.68 13.08 -40.69
CA ARG A 438 -27.60 13.90 -41.28
C ARG A 438 -26.26 13.56 -40.65
N LYS A 439 -25.16 13.62 -41.40
CA LYS A 439 -23.84 13.40 -40.79
C LYS A 439 -23.43 14.64 -40.00
N ALA A 440 -22.86 14.40 -38.82
CA ALA A 440 -22.28 15.40 -37.97
C ALA A 440 -20.90 14.93 -37.51
N VAL A 441 -19.90 15.80 -37.65
CA VAL A 441 -18.50 15.53 -37.31
C VAL A 441 -18.03 16.56 -36.30
N ALA A 442 -17.32 16.14 -35.26
CA ALA A 442 -16.66 17.04 -34.32
C ALA A 442 -15.22 16.61 -34.07
N PHE A 443 -14.32 17.58 -33.96
CA PHE A 443 -12.89 17.34 -33.81
C PHE A 443 -12.23 18.43 -32.97
N VAL A 444 -11.09 18.08 -32.37
CA VAL A 444 -10.18 19.07 -31.77
C VAL A 444 -9.50 19.83 -32.91
N ASP A 445 -9.76 21.13 -32.98
CA ASP A 445 -9.25 22.03 -34.02
C ASP A 445 -7.86 22.56 -33.68
N LYS A 446 -7.60 22.77 -32.38
CA LYS A 446 -6.30 23.18 -31.87
C LYS A 446 -6.18 22.89 -30.37
N VAL A 447 -5.10 22.25 -29.95
CA VAL A 447 -4.62 22.29 -28.56
C VAL A 447 -4.07 23.69 -28.26
N SER A 448 -4.55 24.33 -27.20
CA SER A 448 -4.28 25.76 -26.91
C SER A 448 -3.37 26.00 -25.71
N LYS A 449 -3.37 25.08 -24.75
CA LYS A 449 -2.33 24.93 -23.72
C LYS A 449 -2.40 23.50 -23.17
N VAL A 450 -1.24 22.87 -22.97
CA VAL A 450 -1.03 21.80 -21.99
C VAL A 450 -0.05 22.35 -20.96
N ASP A 451 -0.27 22.07 -19.68
CA ASP A 451 0.45 22.67 -18.55
C ASP A 451 0.52 21.69 -17.38
N GLY A 452 1.51 21.84 -16.51
CA GLY A 452 1.72 20.93 -15.38
C GLY A 452 2.79 19.87 -15.63
N ASP A 453 3.09 19.08 -14.60
CA ASP A 453 4.32 18.31 -14.46
C ASP A 453 4.06 16.80 -14.54
N ALA A 454 5.06 16.04 -15.02
CA ALA A 454 5.01 14.59 -15.08
C ALA A 454 6.40 13.97 -14.82
N GLN A 455 6.42 12.91 -14.03
CA GLN A 455 7.63 12.23 -13.58
C GLN A 455 7.44 10.71 -13.66
N ILE A 456 8.48 9.98 -14.02
CA ILE A 456 8.50 8.51 -13.89
C ILE A 456 9.31 8.15 -12.65
N ILE A 457 8.66 7.41 -11.75
CA ILE A 457 9.26 6.85 -10.54
C ILE A 457 9.58 5.37 -10.80
N LEU A 458 10.84 5.00 -10.66
CA LEU A 458 11.28 3.61 -10.70
C LEU A 458 11.36 3.06 -9.28
N ALA A 459 10.38 2.23 -8.90
CA ALA A 459 10.28 1.63 -7.56
C ALA A 459 10.17 0.10 -7.66
N ARG A 460 11.07 -0.63 -6.98
CA ARG A 460 11.10 -2.10 -6.95
C ARG A 460 11.08 -2.76 -8.35
N GLY A 461 11.74 -2.12 -9.33
CA GLY A 461 11.82 -2.59 -10.71
C GLY A 461 10.55 -2.40 -11.56
N LYS A 462 9.56 -1.63 -11.09
CA LYS A 462 8.41 -1.20 -11.89
C LYS A 462 8.45 0.32 -12.10
N PRO A 463 8.28 0.83 -13.33
CA PRO A 463 8.05 2.25 -13.56
C PRO A 463 6.60 2.60 -13.19
N ALA A 464 6.41 3.76 -12.58
CA ALA A 464 5.11 4.34 -12.27
C ALA A 464 5.12 5.82 -12.66
N GLY A 465 4.19 6.23 -13.51
CA GLY A 465 4.04 7.62 -13.93
C GLY A 465 3.25 8.40 -12.89
N VAL A 466 3.85 9.44 -12.31
CA VAL A 466 3.18 10.45 -11.50
C VAL A 466 3.01 11.70 -12.35
N TYR A 467 1.80 12.25 -12.42
CA TYR A 467 1.46 13.39 -13.26
C TYR A 467 0.38 14.26 -12.59
N ASP A 468 0.48 15.57 -12.80
CA ASP A 468 -0.52 16.57 -12.46
C ASP A 468 -0.54 17.60 -13.59
N MET A 469 -1.53 17.48 -14.48
CA MET A 469 -1.58 18.20 -15.75
C MET A 469 -2.95 18.84 -15.99
N SER A 470 -2.98 19.91 -16.78
CA SER A 470 -4.22 20.52 -17.28
C SER A 470 -4.14 20.79 -18.79
N ALA A 471 -5.28 20.68 -19.47
CA ALA A 471 -5.38 20.85 -20.92
C ALA A 471 -6.52 21.80 -21.30
N SER A 472 -6.24 22.69 -22.25
CA SER A 472 -7.23 23.60 -22.86
C SER A 472 -7.24 23.39 -24.37
N LEU A 473 -8.41 23.03 -24.92
CA LEU A 473 -8.61 22.62 -26.31
C LEU A 473 -9.64 23.53 -27.00
N SER A 474 -9.42 23.84 -28.27
CA SER A 474 -10.44 24.42 -29.15
C SER A 474 -11.03 23.34 -30.03
N TRP A 475 -12.36 23.32 -30.18
CA TRP A 475 -13.07 22.34 -31.01
C TRP A 475 -13.88 23.02 -32.10
N LYS A 476 -14.05 22.30 -33.21
CA LYS A 476 -15.00 22.59 -34.28
C LYS A 476 -15.94 21.40 -34.46
N ALA A 477 -17.15 21.69 -34.90
CA ALA A 477 -18.11 20.71 -35.34
C ALA A 477 -18.80 21.18 -36.61
N THR A 478 -19.05 20.26 -37.53
CA THR A 478 -19.74 20.48 -38.80
C THR A 478 -20.94 19.56 -38.89
N CYS A 479 -22.04 20.03 -39.49
CA CYS A 479 -23.22 19.21 -39.75
C CYS A 479 -23.84 19.56 -41.11
N GLU A 480 -24.09 18.53 -41.91
CA GLU A 480 -24.72 18.62 -43.24
C GLU A 480 -26.15 19.19 -43.12
N VAL A 481 -26.58 19.94 -44.14
CA VAL A 481 -27.92 20.54 -44.26
C VAL A 481 -28.43 20.34 -45.69
N GLY A 482 -29.73 20.04 -45.82
CA GLY A 482 -30.39 19.75 -47.09
C GLY A 482 -30.45 18.24 -47.40
N PRO A 483 -31.24 17.84 -48.42
CA PRO A 483 -31.46 16.43 -48.78
C PRO A 483 -30.21 15.75 -49.39
N ASP A 484 -29.33 16.51 -50.04
CA ASP A 484 -28.13 16.03 -50.72
C ASP A 484 -26.82 16.59 -50.12
N GLY A 485 -26.87 17.13 -48.89
CA GLY A 485 -25.68 17.59 -48.15
C GLY A 485 -24.98 18.85 -48.70
N ALA A 486 -25.70 19.70 -49.45
CA ALA A 486 -25.13 20.84 -50.17
C ALA A 486 -24.68 22.02 -49.29
N GLU A 487 -25.21 22.14 -48.07
CA GLU A 487 -24.83 23.20 -47.12
C GLU A 487 -24.25 22.57 -45.83
N VAL A 488 -23.33 23.28 -45.16
CA VAL A 488 -22.68 22.81 -43.93
C VAL A 488 -22.79 23.90 -42.86
N THR A 489 -23.45 23.55 -41.75
CA THR A 489 -23.46 24.39 -40.53
C THR A 489 -22.23 24.13 -39.68
N GLU A 490 -21.66 25.19 -39.08
CA GLU A 490 -20.50 25.11 -38.19
C GLU A 490 -20.81 25.55 -36.77
N ALA A 491 -20.38 24.74 -35.79
CA ALA A 491 -20.29 25.12 -34.39
C ALA A 491 -18.82 25.12 -33.94
N ARG A 492 -18.47 25.96 -32.95
CA ARG A 492 -17.11 26.00 -32.38
C ARG A 492 -17.13 26.40 -30.92
N GLY A 493 -16.12 25.98 -30.18
CA GLY A 493 -15.99 26.30 -28.76
C GLY A 493 -14.64 25.93 -28.17
N THR A 494 -14.60 25.85 -26.85
CA THR A 494 -13.42 25.52 -26.07
C THR A 494 -13.78 24.45 -25.03
N LEU A 495 -12.95 23.43 -24.88
CA LEU A 495 -13.00 22.43 -23.80
C LEU A 495 -11.85 22.73 -22.84
N LYS A 496 -12.05 22.51 -21.54
CA LYS A 496 -10.97 22.52 -20.54
C LYS A 496 -11.06 21.31 -19.63
N MET A 497 -9.92 20.68 -19.42
CA MET A 497 -9.67 19.62 -18.45
C MET A 497 -8.73 20.23 -17.39
N PRO A 498 -9.26 20.65 -16.23
CA PRO A 498 -8.47 21.39 -15.23
C PRO A 498 -7.63 20.47 -14.32
N ASP A 499 -7.95 19.18 -14.30
CA ASP A 499 -7.44 18.19 -13.34
C ASP A 499 -7.25 16.85 -14.09
N ILE A 500 -6.02 16.60 -14.52
CA ILE A 500 -5.55 15.34 -15.11
C ILE A 500 -4.40 14.87 -14.20
N ALA A 501 -4.74 14.21 -13.10
CA ALA A 501 -3.78 13.72 -12.11
C ALA A 501 -4.08 12.27 -11.68
N ASN A 502 -3.09 11.58 -11.09
CA ASN A 502 -3.23 10.19 -10.61
C ASN A 502 -4.38 9.95 -9.59
N GLY A 503 -4.86 11.01 -8.93
CA GLY A 503 -5.97 10.94 -7.98
C GLY A 503 -7.36 10.96 -8.63
N VAL A 504 -7.45 11.26 -9.93
CA VAL A 504 -8.70 11.31 -10.69
C VAL A 504 -8.95 9.96 -11.36
N ASP A 505 -10.19 9.47 -11.34
CA ASP A 505 -10.58 8.36 -12.20
C ASP A 505 -10.45 8.80 -13.67
N ALA A 506 -9.50 8.20 -14.40
CA ALA A 506 -9.22 8.52 -15.80
C ALA A 506 -10.44 8.34 -16.73
N ARG A 507 -11.48 7.62 -16.29
CA ARG A 507 -12.74 7.44 -17.02
C ARG A 507 -13.73 8.58 -16.78
N ASN A 508 -13.45 9.49 -15.85
CA ASN A 508 -14.35 10.53 -15.37
C ASN A 508 -13.63 11.88 -15.07
N TYR A 509 -12.69 12.29 -15.93
CA TYR A 509 -12.16 13.67 -15.90
C TYR A 509 -13.29 14.72 -16.02
N ASP A 510 -13.18 15.84 -15.29
CA ASP A 510 -14.09 16.97 -15.52
C ASP A 510 -13.73 17.68 -16.82
N VAL A 511 -14.59 17.54 -17.83
CA VAL A 511 -14.44 18.21 -19.11
C VAL A 511 -15.49 19.29 -19.27
N SER A 512 -15.18 20.47 -18.74
CA SER A 512 -15.97 21.68 -18.97
C SER A 512 -15.94 22.07 -20.46
N CYS A 513 -17.08 22.50 -21.00
CA CYS A 513 -17.21 22.93 -22.40
C CYS A 513 -17.89 24.30 -22.48
N THR A 514 -17.35 25.20 -23.30
CA THR A 514 -17.90 26.52 -23.58
C THR A 514 -18.10 26.67 -25.09
N THR A 515 -19.35 26.71 -25.53
CA THR A 515 -19.72 26.93 -26.93
C THR A 515 -19.67 28.42 -27.28
N LYS A 516 -19.04 28.76 -28.42
CA LYS A 516 -18.87 30.15 -28.92
C LYS A 516 -19.63 30.42 -30.22
N ARG A 517 -19.92 29.38 -31.01
CA ARG A 517 -20.87 29.36 -32.13
C ARG A 517 -21.67 28.07 -32.04
N VAL A 518 -22.99 28.15 -32.16
CA VAL A 518 -23.93 27.02 -32.17
C VAL A 518 -24.35 26.78 -33.63
N PHE A 519 -24.80 25.57 -33.97
CA PHE A 519 -25.48 25.35 -35.24
C PHE A 519 -26.75 26.20 -35.34
N GLU A 520 -27.06 26.67 -36.53
CA GLU A 520 -28.29 27.39 -36.84
C GLU A 520 -29.48 26.41 -36.89
N GLU A 521 -30.71 26.91 -36.78
CA GLU A 521 -31.90 26.05 -36.74
C GLU A 521 -32.17 25.47 -38.14
N PRO A 522 -32.47 24.16 -38.28
CA PRO A 522 -32.92 23.23 -37.22
C PRO A 522 -31.82 22.47 -36.46
N ASN A 523 -30.57 22.44 -36.93
CA ASN A 523 -29.48 21.56 -36.42
C ASN A 523 -29.01 21.89 -34.98
N LYS A 524 -29.51 22.96 -34.38
CA LYS A 524 -29.23 23.42 -33.00
C LYS A 524 -29.34 22.33 -31.93
N ALA A 525 -30.34 21.43 -32.04
CA ALA A 525 -30.52 20.31 -31.10
C ALA A 525 -29.43 19.23 -31.23
N SER A 526 -28.89 19.06 -32.44
CA SER A 526 -27.95 17.99 -32.81
C SER A 526 -26.53 18.21 -32.26
N LEU A 527 -26.21 19.43 -31.78
CA LEU A 527 -24.91 19.76 -31.19
C LEU A 527 -24.66 19.09 -29.83
N ASP A 528 -25.69 18.97 -28.99
CA ASP A 528 -25.55 18.50 -27.61
C ASP A 528 -25.17 17.01 -27.51
N PRO A 529 -25.78 16.09 -28.30
CA PRO A 529 -25.32 14.71 -28.42
C PRO A 529 -23.88 14.61 -28.95
N LEU A 530 -23.55 15.38 -29.99
CA LEU A 530 -22.23 15.40 -30.62
C LEU A 530 -21.13 15.84 -29.63
N LEU A 531 -21.40 16.87 -28.82
CA LEU A 531 -20.46 17.32 -27.78
C LEU A 531 -20.31 16.33 -26.62
N ARG A 532 -21.33 15.51 -26.30
CA ARG A 532 -21.19 14.43 -25.32
C ARG A 532 -20.26 13.33 -25.84
N LEU A 533 -20.38 12.97 -27.12
CA LEU A 533 -19.49 12.00 -27.76
C LEU A 533 -18.05 12.53 -27.84
N LEU A 534 -17.86 13.81 -28.22
CA LEU A 534 -16.54 14.44 -28.26
C LEU A 534 -15.86 14.45 -26.88
N ARG A 535 -16.56 14.85 -25.82
CA ARG A 535 -16.02 14.80 -24.45
C ARG A 535 -15.60 13.39 -24.05
N ARG A 536 -16.43 12.38 -24.34
CA ARG A 536 -16.15 10.98 -24.02
C ARG A 536 -14.87 10.49 -24.70
N GLU A 537 -14.68 10.82 -25.98
CA GLU A 537 -13.49 10.40 -26.72
C GLU A 537 -12.23 11.16 -26.27
N VAL A 538 -12.35 12.45 -25.92
CA VAL A 538 -11.28 13.22 -25.26
C VAL A 538 -10.84 12.58 -23.93
N CYS A 539 -11.79 12.20 -23.05
CA CYS A 539 -11.48 11.50 -21.80
C CYS A 539 -10.77 10.17 -22.07
N LYS A 540 -11.28 9.37 -23.00
CA LYS A 540 -10.73 8.06 -23.37
C LYS A 540 -9.30 8.17 -23.91
N VAL A 541 -9.02 9.12 -24.81
CA VAL A 541 -7.68 9.34 -25.35
C VAL A 541 -6.72 9.84 -24.26
N THR A 542 -7.18 10.71 -23.36
CA THR A 542 -6.39 11.13 -22.18
C THR A 542 -6.07 9.94 -21.27
N ALA A 543 -7.06 9.09 -20.97
CA ALA A 543 -6.89 7.89 -20.14
C ALA A 543 -5.86 6.92 -20.75
N THR A 544 -6.02 6.57 -22.02
CA THR A 544 -5.07 5.71 -22.73
C THR A 544 -3.68 6.35 -22.85
N PHE A 545 -3.57 7.68 -22.92
CA PHE A 545 -2.27 8.36 -22.86
C PHE A 545 -1.59 8.16 -21.50
N VAL A 546 -2.27 8.49 -20.39
CA VAL A 546 -1.67 8.41 -19.05
C VAL A 546 -1.42 6.99 -18.57
N GLU A 547 -2.27 6.02 -18.96
CA GLU A 547 -2.05 4.59 -18.69
C GLU A 547 -0.75 4.08 -19.34
N ASN A 548 -0.39 4.59 -20.53
CA ASN A 548 0.80 4.21 -21.28
C ASN A 548 2.00 5.17 -21.07
N LEU A 549 1.87 6.19 -20.23
CA LEU A 549 2.95 7.14 -19.93
C LEU A 549 4.25 6.47 -19.43
N PRO A 550 4.21 5.42 -18.57
CA PRO A 550 5.43 4.75 -18.08
C PRO A 550 6.17 3.91 -19.12
N ASP A 551 5.51 3.55 -20.22
CA ASP A 551 6.07 2.73 -21.32
C ASP A 551 6.51 3.58 -22.52
N ARG A 552 6.35 4.90 -22.45
CA ARG A 552 6.59 5.86 -23.56
C ARG A 552 7.89 6.66 -23.43
N VAL A 553 8.64 6.55 -22.32
CA VAL A 553 9.85 7.33 -22.02
C VAL A 553 10.93 6.48 -21.34
#